data_AF-A0A1G0CBL0-F1
#
_entry.id   AF-A0A1G0CBL0-F1
#
_cell.length_a   1.000
_cell.length_b   1.000
_cell.length_c   1.000
_cell.angle_alpha   90.00
_cell.angle_beta   90.00
_cell.angle_gamma   90.00
#
_symmetry.space_group_name_H-M   'P 1'
#
loop_
_entity.id
_entity.type
_entity.pdbx_description
1 polymer ?
#
loop_
_entity_poly.entity_id
_entity_poly.type
_entity_poly.pdbx_seq_one_letter_code
_entity_poly.pdbx_strand_id
1 'polypeptide(L)'
;MKKLFYILLAPVVLSLGACNMADDSDYENMANDICDCVNKNTDGISEGMKTAIVDAVNSGKNVETAIQEIAMEDPAQAMKDAEEMMGLEAGMTKCGEDLEKKYENVYSSDTEAEVQKKLVETLKKNKSCAFTYAMYKLGTQMQ
;
A
#
# COMPACT_ATOMS: atom_id res chain seq x y z
N MET A 1 12.94 -16.60 -13.06
CA MET A 1 11.48 -16.35 -13.06
C MET A 1 11.01 -16.43 -11.61
N LYS A 2 10.55 -15.32 -11.03
CA LYS A 2 10.06 -15.24 -9.66
C LYS A 2 8.57 -14.92 -9.70
N LYS A 3 7.77 -15.38 -8.73
CA LYS A 3 6.36 -14.97 -8.64
C LYS A 3 6.33 -13.48 -8.33
N LEU A 4 5.39 -12.77 -8.95
CA LEU A 4 5.26 -11.31 -8.87
C LEU A 4 5.17 -10.82 -7.40
N PHE A 5 4.48 -11.59 -6.55
CA PHE A 5 4.34 -11.27 -5.13
C PHE A 5 5.53 -11.76 -4.26
N TYR A 6 6.10 -12.95 -4.53
CA TYR A 6 7.24 -13.51 -3.75
C TYR A 6 8.54 -12.70 -3.88
N ILE A 7 8.64 -11.87 -4.91
CA ILE A 7 9.68 -10.85 -5.03
C ILE A 7 9.76 -9.96 -3.78
N LEU A 8 8.70 -9.84 -2.99
CA LEU A 8 8.70 -9.04 -1.77
C LEU A 8 9.25 -9.78 -0.52
N LEU A 9 9.36 -11.12 -0.49
CA LEU A 9 9.55 -11.88 0.78
C LEU A 9 10.35 -13.23 0.72
N ALA A 10 11.18 -13.51 -0.28
CA ALA A 10 11.84 -14.82 -0.55
C ALA A 10 12.35 -15.68 0.67
N PRO A 11 12.24 -17.04 0.64
CA PRO A 11 13.03 -17.87 -0.29
C PRO A 11 12.29 -18.99 -1.10
N VAL A 12 12.68 -19.01 -2.38
CA VAL A 12 12.62 -19.95 -3.53
C VAL A 12 12.05 -21.39 -3.36
N VAL A 13 10.98 -21.69 -4.11
CA VAL A 13 10.68 -23.02 -4.70
C VAL A 13 10.18 -22.83 -6.14
N LEU A 14 10.78 -23.53 -7.12
CA LEU A 14 10.49 -23.44 -8.56
C LEU A 14 9.70 -24.68 -9.03
N SER A 15 8.48 -24.49 -9.53
CA SER A 15 7.76 -25.46 -10.36
C SER A 15 7.29 -24.79 -11.66
N LEU A 16 7.55 -25.44 -12.80
CA LEU A 16 7.27 -24.95 -14.15
C LEU A 16 5.88 -25.41 -14.60
N GLY A 17 4.97 -24.46 -14.76
CA GLY A 17 3.69 -24.58 -15.47
C GLY A 17 3.47 -23.32 -16.31
N ALA A 18 2.61 -23.38 -17.34
CA ALA A 18 2.38 -22.35 -18.37
C ALA A 18 2.55 -20.90 -17.85
N CYS A 19 3.49 -20.17 -18.46
CA CYS A 19 3.92 -18.86 -18.00
C CYS A 19 2.85 -17.79 -18.26
N ASN A 20 2.02 -17.47 -17.26
CA ASN A 20 1.34 -16.18 -17.21
C ASN A 20 2.38 -15.12 -16.84
N MET A 21 3.12 -14.66 -17.85
CA MET A 21 4.12 -13.62 -17.69
C MET A 21 3.40 -12.29 -17.50
N ALA A 22 3.75 -11.56 -16.45
CA ALA A 22 3.15 -10.29 -16.09
C ALA A 22 3.30 -9.30 -17.25
N ASP A 23 2.19 -8.70 -17.67
CA ASP A 23 2.17 -7.54 -18.55
C ASP A 23 1.83 -6.26 -17.79
N ASP A 24 1.79 -5.12 -18.48
CA ASP A 24 1.49 -3.82 -17.86
C ASP A 24 0.12 -3.80 -17.16
N SER A 25 -0.86 -4.56 -17.66
CA SER A 25 -2.19 -4.65 -17.05
C SER A 25 -2.16 -5.39 -15.72
N ASP A 26 -1.29 -6.41 -15.57
CA ASP A 26 -1.12 -7.11 -14.30
C ASP A 26 -0.57 -6.17 -13.22
N TYR A 27 0.39 -5.30 -13.57
CA TYR A 27 0.93 -4.29 -12.65
C TYR A 27 -0.10 -3.22 -12.28
N GLU A 28 -0.88 -2.75 -13.26
CA GLU A 28 -1.96 -1.80 -13.01
C GLU A 28 -3.04 -2.39 -12.10
N ASN A 29 -3.48 -3.62 -12.39
CA ASN A 29 -4.44 -4.34 -11.57
C ASN A 29 -3.90 -4.55 -10.16
N MET A 30 -2.64 -4.95 -10.01
CA MET A 30 -2.05 -5.18 -8.69
C MET A 30 -1.98 -3.89 -7.88
N ALA A 31 -1.58 -2.78 -8.48
CA ALA A 31 -1.56 -1.49 -7.80
C ALA A 31 -2.96 -1.04 -7.38
N ASN A 32 -3.96 -1.24 -8.24
CA ASN A 32 -5.35 -0.93 -7.91
C ASN A 32 -5.89 -1.85 -6.81
N ASP A 33 -5.59 -3.14 -6.83
CA ASP A 33 -6.01 -4.06 -5.78
C ASP A 33 -5.35 -3.73 -4.43
N ILE A 34 -4.06 -3.36 -4.42
CA ILE A 34 -3.37 -2.86 -3.21
C ILE A 34 -4.11 -1.61 -2.70
N CYS A 35 -4.40 -0.67 -3.59
CA CYS A 35 -5.10 0.56 -3.26
C CYS A 35 -6.50 0.31 -2.67
N ASP A 36 -7.32 -0.48 -3.34
CA ASP A 36 -8.66 -0.85 -2.90
C ASP A 36 -8.62 -1.57 -1.55
N CYS A 37 -7.63 -2.42 -1.36
CA CYS A 37 -7.47 -3.18 -0.15
C CYS A 37 -7.06 -2.29 1.04
N VAL A 38 -6.12 -1.37 0.85
CA VAL A 38 -5.78 -0.36 1.88
C VAL A 38 -6.97 0.53 2.18
N ASN A 39 -7.65 1.05 1.15
CA ASN A 39 -8.82 1.91 1.33
C ASN A 39 -9.93 1.22 2.12
N LYS A 40 -10.23 -0.03 1.79
CA LYS A 40 -11.22 -0.85 2.51
C LYS A 40 -10.86 -1.05 3.98
N ASN A 41 -9.59 -1.30 4.28
CA ASN A 41 -9.15 -1.51 5.67
C ASN A 41 -9.00 -0.21 6.45
N THR A 42 -8.96 0.94 5.78
CA THR A 42 -8.76 2.26 6.40
C THR A 42 -10.01 3.13 6.32
N ASP A 43 -11.15 2.56 5.96
CA ASP A 43 -12.44 3.26 5.83
C ASP A 43 -12.92 3.85 7.18
N GLY A 44 -12.51 3.25 8.30
CA GLY A 44 -12.78 3.77 9.64
C GLY A 44 -11.97 5.02 10.00
N ILE A 45 -10.84 5.27 9.32
CA ILE A 45 -10.02 6.47 9.55
C ILE A 45 -10.66 7.66 8.86
N SER A 46 -10.79 8.78 9.58
CA SER A 46 -11.35 10.00 9.03
C SER A 46 -10.59 10.50 7.79
N GLU A 47 -11.34 11.12 6.86
CA GLU A 47 -10.75 11.78 5.70
C GLU A 47 -9.82 12.94 6.09
N GLY A 48 -10.08 13.59 7.23
CA GLY A 48 -9.21 14.62 7.79
C GLY A 48 -7.81 14.08 8.12
N MET A 49 -7.76 12.94 8.82
CA MET A 49 -6.51 12.26 9.14
C MET A 49 -5.77 11.76 7.88
N LYS A 50 -6.49 11.10 6.95
CA LYS A 50 -5.89 10.63 5.69
C LYS A 50 -5.29 11.79 4.89
N THR A 51 -6.02 12.91 4.78
CA THR A 51 -5.58 14.10 4.06
C THR A 51 -4.34 14.71 4.73
N ALA A 52 -4.33 14.85 6.06
CA ALA A 52 -3.20 15.39 6.79
C ALA A 52 -1.92 14.56 6.57
N ILE A 53 -2.02 13.23 6.57
CA ILE A 53 -0.90 12.33 6.27
C ILE A 53 -0.43 12.51 4.83
N VAL A 54 -1.35 12.52 3.86
CA VAL A 54 -1.02 12.71 2.44
C VAL A 54 -0.31 14.04 2.20
N ASP A 55 -0.83 15.12 2.76
CA ASP A 55 -0.28 16.46 2.62
C ASP A 55 1.10 16.58 3.28
N ALA A 56 1.27 15.99 4.46
CA ALA A 56 2.55 15.98 5.14
C ALA A 56 3.63 15.25 4.32
N VAL A 57 3.30 14.07 3.81
CA VAL A 57 4.19 13.26 2.97
C VAL A 57 4.55 13.96 1.66
N ASN A 58 3.59 14.65 1.04
CA ASN A 58 3.82 15.35 -0.23
C ASN A 58 4.62 16.65 -0.04
N SER A 59 4.38 17.37 1.05
CA SER A 59 5.11 18.60 1.38
C SER A 59 6.47 18.37 2.05
N GLY A 60 6.75 17.14 2.49
CA GLY A 60 7.94 16.83 3.29
C GLY A 60 7.83 17.34 4.73
N LYS A 61 6.63 17.70 5.18
CA LYS A 61 6.35 18.01 6.58
C LYS A 61 6.44 16.73 7.41
N ASN A 62 6.85 16.87 8.67
CA ASN A 62 6.83 15.77 9.63
C ASN A 62 5.37 15.30 9.86
N VAL A 63 5.13 14.01 9.64
CA VAL A 63 3.78 13.41 9.76
C VAL A 63 3.27 13.45 11.20
N GLU A 64 4.13 13.22 12.19
CA GLU A 64 3.75 13.30 13.60
C GLU A 64 3.23 14.70 13.96
N THR A 65 3.88 15.75 13.45
CA THR A 65 3.41 17.13 13.60
C THR A 65 2.03 17.34 12.95
N ALA A 66 1.81 16.81 11.75
CA ALA A 66 0.51 16.95 11.08
C ALA A 66 -0.61 16.20 11.81
N ILE A 67 -0.33 15.00 12.34
CA ILE A 67 -1.26 14.23 13.17
C ILE A 67 -1.57 14.99 14.46
N GLN A 68 -0.55 15.58 15.12
CA GLN A 68 -0.74 16.37 16.33
C GLN A 68 -1.63 17.60 16.09
N GLU A 69 -1.46 18.29 14.96
CA GLU A 69 -2.31 19.43 14.59
C GLU A 69 -3.78 19.03 14.47
N ILE A 70 -4.08 17.96 13.73
CA ILE A 70 -5.46 17.43 13.62
C ILE A 70 -5.99 17.00 14.98
N ALA A 71 -5.15 16.38 15.83
CA ALA A 71 -5.55 15.96 17.17
C ALA A 71 -5.84 17.14 18.11
N MET A 72 -5.23 18.31 17.90
CA MET A 72 -5.55 19.52 18.65
C MET A 72 -6.84 20.18 18.15
N GLU A 73 -7.13 20.08 16.85
CA GLU A 73 -8.35 20.63 16.24
C GLU A 73 -9.60 19.82 16.60
N ASP A 74 -9.52 18.49 16.53
CA ASP A 74 -10.60 17.58 16.95
C ASP A 74 -10.03 16.38 17.74
N PRO A 75 -9.82 16.54 19.06
CA PRO A 75 -9.29 15.47 19.90
C PRO A 75 -10.15 14.22 19.92
N ALA A 76 -11.47 14.37 19.82
CA ALA A 76 -12.40 13.24 19.90
C ALA A 76 -12.35 12.40 18.62
N GLN A 77 -12.28 13.03 17.45
CA GLN A 77 -12.11 12.30 16.19
C GLN A 77 -10.70 11.69 16.10
N ALA A 78 -9.66 12.40 16.53
CA ALA A 78 -8.30 11.87 16.51
C ALA A 78 -8.13 10.63 17.40
N MET A 79 -8.82 10.55 18.53
CA MET A 79 -8.86 9.33 19.35
C MET A 79 -9.50 8.15 18.60
N LYS A 80 -10.61 8.37 17.89
CA LYS A 80 -11.25 7.33 17.07
C LYS A 80 -10.34 6.89 15.93
N ASP A 81 -9.72 7.84 15.24
CA ASP A 81 -8.80 7.54 14.14
C ASP A 81 -7.60 6.72 14.64
N ALA A 82 -7.07 7.02 15.83
CA ALA A 82 -6.01 6.24 16.45
C ALA A 82 -6.46 4.82 16.82
N GLU A 83 -7.67 4.64 17.33
CA GLU A 83 -8.24 3.31 17.60
C GLU A 83 -8.37 2.48 16.31
N GLU A 84 -8.88 3.09 15.24
CA GLU A 84 -8.98 2.45 13.92
C GLU A 84 -7.59 2.08 13.38
N MET A 85 -6.61 2.99 13.49
CA MET A 85 -5.23 2.73 13.09
C MET A 85 -4.58 1.57 13.85
N MET A 86 -4.83 1.46 15.16
CA MET A 86 -4.36 0.33 15.97
C MET A 86 -5.01 -1.00 15.57
N GLY A 87 -6.25 -0.96 15.06
CA GLY A 87 -6.99 -2.13 14.59
C GLY A 87 -6.60 -2.64 13.20
N LEU A 88 -5.77 -1.91 12.44
CA LEU A 88 -5.48 -2.22 11.04
C LEU A 88 -4.71 -3.53 10.82
N GLU A 89 -3.92 -3.97 11.78
CA GLU A 89 -2.94 -5.06 11.58
C GLU A 89 -3.56 -6.32 10.99
N ALA A 90 -4.67 -6.79 11.56
CA ALA A 90 -5.35 -8.00 11.10
C ALA A 90 -5.94 -7.83 9.68
N GLY A 91 -6.54 -6.67 9.41
CA GLY A 91 -7.10 -6.35 8.10
C GLY A 91 -6.05 -6.26 7.01
N MET A 92 -4.92 -5.62 7.31
CA MET A 92 -3.77 -5.46 6.41
C MET A 92 -3.00 -6.77 6.21
N THR A 93 -2.94 -7.64 7.22
CA THR A 93 -2.37 -8.99 7.07
C THR A 93 -3.19 -9.80 6.08
N LYS A 94 -4.51 -9.87 6.29
CA LYS A 94 -5.42 -10.57 5.38
C LYS A 94 -5.40 -9.97 3.97
N CYS A 95 -5.31 -8.65 3.88
CA CYS A 95 -5.13 -7.93 2.62
C CYS A 95 -3.92 -8.46 1.83
N GLY A 96 -2.76 -8.58 2.49
CA GLY A 96 -1.55 -9.13 1.88
C GLY A 96 -1.71 -10.58 1.44
N GLU A 97 -2.32 -11.42 2.27
CA GLU A 97 -2.57 -12.84 1.96
C GLU A 97 -3.50 -13.01 0.73
N ASP A 98 -4.58 -12.23 0.67
CA ASP A 98 -5.55 -12.27 -0.44
C ASP A 98 -4.88 -11.81 -1.76
N LEU A 99 -4.03 -10.78 -1.71
CA LEU A 99 -3.23 -10.32 -2.86
C LEU A 99 -2.19 -11.36 -3.29
N GLU A 100 -1.47 -11.96 -2.34
CA GLU A 100 -0.49 -13.01 -2.62
C GLU A 100 -1.15 -14.15 -3.39
N LYS A 101 -2.30 -14.61 -2.90
CA LYS A 101 -3.07 -15.68 -3.51
C LYS A 101 -3.59 -15.30 -4.89
N LYS A 102 -4.10 -14.07 -5.07
CA LYS A 102 -4.61 -13.58 -6.37
C LYS A 102 -3.52 -13.59 -7.43
N TYR A 103 -2.29 -13.27 -7.07
CA TYR A 103 -1.16 -13.14 -7.98
C TYR A 103 -0.15 -14.30 -7.91
N GLU A 104 -0.50 -15.40 -7.23
CA GLU A 104 0.43 -16.52 -6.96
C GLU A 104 0.94 -17.22 -8.23
N ASN A 105 0.20 -17.08 -9.34
CA ASN A 105 0.46 -17.70 -10.63
C ASN A 105 0.86 -16.66 -11.71
N VAL A 106 1.07 -15.40 -11.32
CA VAL A 106 1.58 -14.34 -12.18
C VAL A 106 3.09 -14.22 -11.96
N TYR A 107 3.87 -14.34 -13.03
CA TYR A 107 5.33 -14.39 -12.97
C TYR A 107 5.93 -13.18 -13.66
N SER A 108 6.97 -12.59 -13.07
CA SER A 108 7.68 -11.48 -13.70
C SER A 108 9.13 -11.83 -14.02
N SER A 109 9.62 -11.26 -15.12
CA SER A 109 11.05 -11.16 -15.47
C SER A 109 11.71 -9.91 -14.91
N ASP A 110 10.92 -8.94 -14.44
CA ASP A 110 11.40 -7.69 -13.90
C ASP A 110 12.08 -7.92 -12.54
N THR A 111 13.03 -7.05 -12.23
CA THR A 111 13.64 -6.98 -10.90
C THR A 111 12.67 -6.43 -9.86
N GLU A 112 12.97 -6.66 -8.59
CA GLU A 112 12.13 -6.20 -7.48
C GLU A 112 11.96 -4.67 -7.49
N ALA A 113 13.02 -3.95 -7.83
CA ALA A 113 13.00 -2.50 -7.99
C ALA A 113 12.12 -2.03 -9.17
N GLU A 114 12.13 -2.77 -10.28
CA GLU A 114 11.29 -2.45 -11.44
C GLU A 114 9.81 -2.72 -11.16
N VAL A 115 9.49 -3.84 -10.49
CA VAL A 115 8.14 -4.16 -10.04
C VAL A 115 7.63 -3.06 -9.10
N GLN A 116 8.41 -2.72 -8.06
CA GLN A 116 8.03 -1.66 -7.12
C GLN A 116 7.84 -0.32 -7.82
N LYS A 117 8.75 0.06 -8.73
CA LYS A 117 8.63 1.31 -9.50
C LYS A 117 7.31 1.35 -10.29
N LYS A 118 6.96 0.28 -11.01
CA LYS A 118 5.72 0.19 -11.78
C LYS A 118 4.49 0.36 -10.88
N LEU A 119 4.43 -0.39 -9.77
CA LEU A 119 3.31 -0.30 -8.82
C LEU A 119 3.15 1.11 -8.23
N VAL A 120 4.26 1.71 -7.80
CA VAL A 120 4.28 3.04 -7.17
C VAL A 120 3.93 4.14 -8.16
N GLU A 121 4.37 4.03 -9.42
CA GLU A 121 3.97 4.97 -10.47
C GLU A 121 2.46 4.91 -10.74
N THR A 122 1.86 3.72 -10.72
CA THR A 122 0.41 3.56 -10.85
C THR A 122 -0.34 4.17 -9.66
N LEU A 123 0.09 3.86 -8.42
CA LEU A 123 -0.49 4.45 -7.21
C LEU A 123 -0.41 5.97 -7.21
N LYS A 124 0.72 6.54 -7.65
CA LYS A 124 0.92 7.99 -7.75
C LYS A 124 -0.02 8.66 -8.76
N LYS A 125 -0.30 7.99 -9.89
CA LYS A 125 -1.18 8.53 -10.95
C LYS A 125 -2.65 8.48 -10.56
N ASN A 126 -3.04 7.52 -9.72
CA ASN A 126 -4.42 7.35 -9.29
C ASN A 126 -4.73 8.15 -8.01
N LYS A 127 -5.55 9.20 -8.12
CA LYS A 127 -5.91 10.05 -6.98
C LYS A 127 -6.66 9.31 -5.87
N SER A 128 -7.45 8.26 -6.20
CA SER A 128 -8.12 7.46 -5.17
C SER A 128 -7.14 6.62 -4.34
N CYS A 129 -5.87 6.56 -4.74
CA CYS A 129 -4.80 5.84 -4.08
C CYS A 129 -3.79 6.76 -3.39
N ALA A 130 -4.11 8.05 -3.24
CA ALA A 130 -3.20 9.03 -2.66
C ALA A 130 -2.76 8.64 -1.23
N PHE A 131 -3.67 8.12 -0.42
CA PHE A 131 -3.36 7.65 0.92
C PHE A 131 -2.43 6.43 0.89
N THR A 132 -2.75 5.41 0.09
CA THR A 132 -1.89 4.23 -0.12
C THR A 132 -0.49 4.61 -0.61
N TYR A 133 -0.40 5.55 -1.57
CA TYR A 133 0.87 6.07 -2.06
C TYR A 133 1.67 6.78 -0.95
N ALA A 134 0.99 7.59 -0.13
CA ALA A 134 1.63 8.25 1.01
C ALA A 134 2.17 7.26 2.04
N MET A 135 1.40 6.20 2.36
CA MET A 135 1.82 5.13 3.26
C MET A 135 3.06 4.39 2.73
N TYR A 136 3.10 4.07 1.43
CA TYR A 136 4.28 3.48 0.81
C TYR A 136 5.51 4.39 0.93
N LYS A 137 5.36 5.68 0.63
CA LYS A 137 6.45 6.65 0.72
C LYS A 137 6.95 6.81 2.16
N LEU A 138 6.07 6.74 3.16
CA LEU A 138 6.48 6.74 4.57
C LEU A 138 7.30 5.50 4.93
N GLY A 139 6.83 4.30 4.55
CA GLY A 139 7.54 3.05 4.85
C GLY A 139 8.96 3.01 4.25
N THR A 140 9.14 3.58 3.06
CA THR A 140 10.46 3.66 2.39
C THR A 140 11.38 4.74 2.96
N GLN A 141 10.84 5.76 3.65
CA GLN A 141 11.64 6.78 4.34
C GLN A 141 12.13 6.33 5.72
N MET A 142 11.53 5.28 6.27
CA MET A 142 11.89 4.70 7.58
C MET A 142 12.94 3.58 7.49
N GLN A 143 13.37 3.20 6.27
CA GLN A 143 14.43 2.21 6.01
C GLN A 143 15.74 2.92 5.63
#